data_AF-A0A2M6ZI43-F1
#
_entry.id   AF-A0A2M6ZI43-F1
#
_cell.length_a   1.000
_cell.length_b   1.000
_cell.length_c   1.000
_cell.angle_alpha   90.00
_cell.angle_beta   90.00
_cell.angle_gamma   90.00
#
_symmetry.space_group_name_H-M   'P 1'
#
loop_
_entity.id
_entity.type
_entity.pdbx_description
1 polymer ?
#
loop_
_entity_poly.entity_id
_entity_poly.type
_entity_poly.pdbx_seq_one_letter_code
_entity_poly.pdbx_strand_id
1 'polypeptide(L)' 'MANFYKSEVITEMREQGLVPVFYHGKKEVVLNVVEACVKGGSRLVEFTNRGEG' A
#
# COMPACT_ATOMS: atom_id res chain seq x y z
N MET A 1 -9.23 -3.58 14.95
CA MET A 1 -8.26 -2.55 15.39
C MET A 1 -7.06 -2.61 14.47
N ALA A 2 -6.35 -1.50 14.27
CA ALA A 2 -5.06 -1.54 13.59
C ALA A 2 -4.05 -2.30 14.46
N ASN A 3 -3.24 -3.16 13.85
CA ASN A 3 -2.25 -3.98 14.56
C ASN A 3 -0.95 -3.22 14.90
N PHE A 4 -0.79 -1.99 14.39
CA PHE A 4 0.43 -1.20 14.50
C PHE A 4 0.10 0.19 15.07
N TYR A 5 1.01 0.72 15.86
CA TYR A 5 0.96 2.10 16.31
C TYR A 5 1.20 3.04 15.13
N LYS A 6 0.58 4.22 15.20
CA LYS A 6 0.79 5.28 14.18
C LYS A 6 2.28 5.62 14.01
N SER A 7 3.04 5.67 15.09
CA SER A 7 4.48 5.94 15.05
C SER A 7 5.27 4.89 14.27
N GLU A 8 4.93 3.60 14.42
CA GLU A 8 5.57 2.51 13.67
C GLU A 8 5.31 2.64 12.18
N VAL A 9 4.06 2.91 11.80
CA VAL A 9 3.69 3.12 10.39
C VAL A 9 4.42 4.33 9.82
N ILE A 10 4.49 5.46 10.54
CA ILE A 10 5.21 6.67 10.08
C ILE A 10 6.71 6.42 9.93
N THR A 11 7.33 5.67 10.85
CA THR A 11 8.74 5.29 10.75
C THR A 11 8.99 4.45 9.50
N GLU A 12 8.18 3.41 9.28
CA GLU A 12 8.27 2.56 8.09
C GLU A 12 8.04 3.36 6.79
N MET A 13 7.09 4.30 6.76
CA MET A 13 6.89 5.18 5.60
C MET A 13 8.16 5.99 5.26
N ARG A 14 8.90 6.43 6.28
CA ARG A 14 10.14 7.19 6.11
C ARG A 14 11.30 6.28 5.67
N GLU A 15 11.42 5.10 6.26
CA GLU A 15 12.47 4.13 5.93
C GLU A 15 12.30 3.56 4.51
N GLN A 16 11.06 3.24 4.12
CA GLN A 16 10.73 2.79 2.77
C GLN A 16 10.95 3.88 1.70
N GLY A 17 10.81 5.17 2.08
CA GLY A 17 11.10 6.34 1.23
C GLY A 17 10.07 6.67 0.13
N LEU A 18 9.19 5.73 -0.21
CA LEU A 18 8.11 5.84 -1.20
C LEU A 18 6.89 5.09 -0.67
N VAL A 19 5.67 5.57 -0.86
CA VAL A 19 4.45 4.76 -0.65
C VAL A 19 3.71 4.63 -1.97
N PRO A 20 3.61 3.43 -2.57
CA PRO A 20 2.82 3.22 -3.79
C PRO A 20 1.35 3.52 -3.54
N VAL A 21 0.78 4.44 -4.32
CA VAL A 21 -0.63 4.82 -4.26
C VAL A 21 -1.33 4.30 -5.52
N PHE A 22 -2.39 3.50 -5.37
CA PHE A 22 -3.10 2.92 -6.52
C PHE A 22 -4.58 2.60 -6.23
N TYR A 23 -5.35 2.38 -7.30
CA TYR A 23 -6.72 1.89 -7.27
C TYR A 23 -6.96 0.95 -8.46
N HIS A 24 -7.78 -0.09 -8.27
CA HIS A 24 -8.34 -0.86 -9.38
C HIS A 24 -9.65 -1.56 -8.97
N GLY A 25 -10.66 -1.57 -9.86
CA GLY A 25 -11.98 -2.14 -9.56
C GLY A 25 -12.02 -3.68 -9.53
N LYS A 26 -11.09 -4.36 -10.23
CA LYS A 26 -10.96 -5.82 -10.20
C LYS A 26 -10.01 -6.28 -9.10
N LYS A 27 -10.49 -7.18 -8.22
CA LYS A 27 -9.74 -7.72 -7.07
C LYS A 27 -8.45 -8.41 -7.48
N GLU A 28 -8.45 -9.15 -8.57
CA GLU A 28 -7.29 -9.92 -9.03
C GLU A 28 -6.10 -9.00 -9.34
N VAL A 29 -6.39 -7.84 -9.95
CA VAL A 29 -5.37 -6.82 -10.23
C VAL A 29 -4.85 -6.21 -8.94
N VAL A 30 -5.72 -5.93 -7.96
CA VAL A 30 -5.30 -5.40 -6.65
C VAL A 30 -4.32 -6.35 -5.97
N LEU A 31 -4.61 -7.65 -5.95
CA LEU A 31 -3.73 -8.66 -5.37
C LEU A 31 -2.37 -8.72 -6.09
N ASN A 32 -2.38 -8.71 -7.43
CA ASN A 32 -1.14 -8.72 -8.22
C ASN A 32 -0.29 -7.47 -7.98
N VAL A 33 -0.91 -6.29 -7.84
CA VAL A 33 -0.20 -5.04 -7.54
C VAL A 33 0.42 -5.10 -6.15
N VAL A 34 -0.33 -5.54 -5.14
CA VAL A 34 0.20 -5.70 -3.77
C VAL A 34 1.36 -6.69 -3.74
N GLU A 35 1.23 -7.84 -4.42
CA GLU A 35 2.30 -8.83 -4.50
C GLU A 35 3.56 -8.26 -5.18
N ALA A 36 3.39 -7.50 -6.27
CA ALA A 36 4.49 -6.83 -6.96
C ALA A 36 5.18 -5.80 -6.05
N CYS A 37 4.42 -4.99 -5.30
CA CYS A 37 4.95 -4.05 -4.33
C CYS A 37 5.78 -4.76 -3.25
N VAL A 38 5.27 -5.86 -2.68
CA VAL A 38 6.00 -6.66 -1.68
C VAL A 38 7.29 -7.23 -2.27
N LYS A 39 7.25 -7.81 -3.48
CA LYS A 39 8.45 -8.31 -4.18
C LYS A 39 9.47 -7.19 -4.46
N GLY A 40 9.00 -5.97 -4.69
CA GLY A 40 9.83 -4.78 -4.86
C GLY A 40 10.39 -4.19 -3.56
N GLY A 41 10.10 -4.79 -2.40
CA GLY A 41 10.57 -4.32 -1.10
C GLY A 41 9.64 -3.33 -0.39
N SER A 42 8.46 -3.05 -0.95
CA SER A 42 7.46 -2.17 -0.35
C SER A 42 6.61 -2.94 0.67
N ARG A 43 6.73 -2.56 1.94
CA ARG A 43 5.93 -3.05 3.08
C ARG A 43 4.63 -2.28 3.26
N LEU A 44 4.56 -1.06 2.76
CA LEU A 44 3.37 -0.19 2.82
C LEU A 44 2.86 0.14 1.42
N VAL A 45 1.54 0.20 1.27
CA VAL A 45 0.83 0.70 0.07
C VAL A 45 -0.39 1.52 0.50
N GLU A 46 -0.80 2.47 -0.33
CA GLU A 46 -2.07 3.18 -0.19
C GLU A 46 -3.02 2.72 -1.30
N PHE A 47 -4.09 2.01 -0.91
CA PHE A 47 -5.22 1.78 -1.79
C PHE A 47 -6.17 2.98 -1.70
N THR A 48 -6.26 3.75 -2.79
CA THR A 48 -7.01 5.02 -2.82
C THR A 48 -8.38 4.82 -3.49
N ASN A 49 -9.42 5.55 -3.09
CA ASN A 49 -10.74 5.46 -3.74
C ASN A 49 -10.91 6.49 -4.86
N ARG A 50 -9.98 6.50 -5.82
CA ARG A 50 -9.97 7.42 -6.99
C ARG A 50 -10.50 6.77 -8.27
N GLY A 51 -11.33 5.74 -8.14
CA GLY A 51 -12.01 5.11 -9.28
C GLY A 51 -12.99 6.06 -9.98
N GLU A 52 -13.64 5.57 -11.04
CA GLU A 52 -14.82 6.26 -11.57
C GLU A 52 -15.87 6.32 -10.46
N GLY A 53 -16.29 7.54 -10.12
CA GLY A 53 -17.34 7.80 -9.13
C GLY A 53 -18.74 7.50 -9.65
#